data_AF-A0A973BAA7-F1
#
_entry.id   AF-A0A973BAA7-F1
#
_cell.length_a   1.000
_cell.length_b   1.000
_cell.length_c   1.000
_cell.angle_alpha   90.00
_cell.angle_beta   90.00
_cell.angle_gamma   90.00
#
_symmetry.space_group_name_H-M   'P 1'
#
loop_
_entity.id
_entity.type
_entity.pdbx_description
1 polymer ?
#
loop_
_entity_poly.entity_id
_entity_poly.type
_entity_poly.pdbx_seq_one_letter_code
_entity_poly.pdbx_strand_id
1 'polypeptide(L)'
;MERIDQKLDQLIKESFSASFMNNTKWLKLVERLTDAFDNPYVDYKLVTSSKIDNCFLFNDYYNWFYEPILFKEVEWVCFPKECEIIHGRRITRKIKKNYTQDIDQIEQIILEIGQFILEKTDDYLKVYAYR
;
A
#
# COMPACT_ATOMS: atom_id res chain seq x y z
N MET A 1 -17.71 -16.67 -2.81
CA MET A 1 -16.87 -15.63 -3.44
C MET A 1 -17.73 -14.59 -4.14
N GLU A 2 -18.58 -14.96 -5.10
CA GLU A 2 -19.40 -14.03 -5.91
C GLU A 2 -20.24 -13.00 -5.12
N ARG A 3 -20.73 -13.39 -3.93
CA ARG A 3 -21.55 -12.52 -3.05
C ARG A 3 -20.74 -11.50 -2.23
N ILE A 4 -19.43 -11.70 -2.09
CA ILE A 4 -18.51 -10.78 -1.38
C ILE A 4 -18.07 -9.70 -2.36
N ASP A 5 -17.71 -10.08 -3.59
CA ASP A 5 -17.34 -9.15 -4.66
C ASP A 5 -18.46 -8.15 -4.97
N GLN A 6 -19.71 -8.61 -5.08
CA GLN A 6 -20.85 -7.73 -5.32
C GLN A 6 -21.08 -6.71 -4.20
N LYS A 7 -20.85 -7.10 -2.94
CA LYS A 7 -20.96 -6.18 -1.80
C LYS A 7 -19.83 -5.17 -1.79
N LEU A 8 -18.61 -5.59 -2.13
CA LEU A 8 -17.45 -4.70 -2.25
C LEU A 8 -17.67 -3.68 -3.37
N ASP A 9 -18.10 -4.13 -4.54
CA ASP A 9 -18.38 -3.25 -5.68
C ASP A 9 -19.47 -2.21 -5.36
N GLN A 10 -20.51 -2.62 -4.59
CA GLN A 10 -21.55 -1.70 -4.14
C GLN A 10 -21.01 -0.68 -3.12
N LEU A 11 -20.23 -1.13 -2.14
CA LEU A 11 -19.64 -0.26 -1.13
C LEU A 11 -18.67 0.76 -1.77
N ILE A 12 -17.89 0.33 -2.77
CA ILE A 12 -17.02 1.22 -3.55
C ILE A 12 -17.85 2.30 -4.23
N LYS A 13 -18.95 1.92 -4.92
CA LYS A 13 -19.82 2.88 -5.62
C LYS A 13 -20.52 3.87 -4.70
N GLU A 14 -20.86 3.44 -3.48
CA GLU A 14 -21.54 4.30 -2.49
C GLU A 14 -20.56 5.24 -1.77
N SER A 15 -19.31 4.82 -1.58
CA SER A 15 -18.34 5.52 -0.74
C SER A 15 -17.33 6.38 -1.51
N PHE A 16 -17.11 6.09 -2.79
CA PHE A 16 -16.10 6.76 -3.61
C PHE A 16 -16.68 7.26 -4.93
N SER A 17 -16.20 8.42 -5.36
CA SER A 17 -16.62 9.08 -6.59
C SER A 17 -15.88 8.55 -7.82
N ALA A 18 -14.66 8.02 -7.64
CA ALA A 18 -13.82 7.56 -8.72
C ALA A 18 -12.82 6.46 -8.29
N SER A 19 -12.39 5.66 -9.29
CA SER A 19 -11.33 4.66 -9.17
C SER A 19 -10.16 5.03 -10.08
N PHE A 20 -8.95 5.00 -9.54
CA PHE A 20 -7.72 5.45 -10.22
C PHE A 20 -6.69 4.34 -10.42
N MET A 21 -6.93 3.17 -9.80
CA MET A 21 -6.04 2.03 -9.80
C MET A 21 -6.71 0.81 -10.42
N ASN A 22 -5.98 0.13 -11.31
CA ASN A 22 -6.38 -1.18 -11.85
C ASN A 22 -5.30 -2.22 -11.53
N ASN A 23 -5.59 -3.51 -11.73
CA ASN A 23 -4.66 -4.60 -11.40
C ASN A 23 -3.31 -4.37 -12.08
N THR A 24 -3.30 -4.08 -13.39
CA THR A 24 -2.04 -3.94 -14.13
C THR A 24 -1.17 -2.81 -13.58
N LYS A 25 -1.75 -1.66 -13.19
CA LYS A 25 -1.03 -0.56 -12.55
C LYS A 25 -0.51 -0.97 -11.17
N TRP A 26 -1.34 -1.61 -10.36
CA TRP A 26 -0.95 -2.11 -9.04
C TRP A 26 0.18 -3.12 -9.11
N LEU A 27 0.10 -4.05 -10.04
CA LEU A 27 1.10 -5.09 -10.21
C LEU A 27 2.47 -4.49 -10.56
N LYS A 28 2.48 -3.57 -11.54
CA LYS A 28 3.69 -2.83 -11.95
C LYS A 28 4.23 -1.94 -10.85
N LEU A 29 3.36 -1.33 -10.04
CA LEU A 29 3.73 -0.53 -8.88
C LEU A 29 4.53 -1.37 -7.88
N VAL A 30 3.96 -2.50 -7.46
CA VAL A 30 4.63 -3.42 -6.53
C VAL A 30 5.95 -3.88 -7.12
N GLU A 31 5.95 -4.42 -8.35
CA GLU A 31 7.14 -4.92 -9.03
C GLU A 31 8.28 -3.88 -9.08
N ARG A 32 8.01 -2.70 -9.64
CA ARG A 32 9.02 -1.64 -9.81
C ARG A 32 9.56 -1.11 -8.49
N LEU A 33 8.71 -0.99 -7.46
CA LEU A 33 9.15 -0.54 -6.14
C LEU A 33 9.99 -1.60 -5.43
N THR A 34 9.62 -2.88 -5.54
CA THR A 34 10.39 -3.97 -4.94
C THR A 34 11.68 -4.30 -5.69
N ASP A 35 11.78 -3.93 -6.96
CA ASP A 35 13.04 -4.01 -7.72
C ASP A 35 14.02 -2.90 -7.33
N ALA A 36 13.49 -1.72 -6.98
CA ALA A 36 14.29 -0.53 -6.63
C ALA A 36 14.66 -0.47 -5.14
N PHE A 37 13.81 -0.99 -4.26
CA PHE A 37 13.98 -0.93 -2.81
C PHE A 37 13.88 -2.32 -2.19
N ASP A 38 14.74 -2.58 -1.20
CA ASP A 38 14.71 -3.81 -0.42
C ASP A 38 13.53 -3.78 0.57
N ASN A 39 12.37 -4.18 0.08
CA ASN A 39 11.10 -4.27 0.80
C ASN A 39 10.61 -2.92 1.36
N PRO A 40 10.01 -2.04 0.54
CA PRO A 40 9.53 -0.76 0.99
C PRO A 40 8.37 -0.92 1.99
N TYR A 41 8.41 -0.15 3.06
CA TYR A 41 7.38 -0.13 4.09
C TYR A 41 6.20 0.74 3.65
N VAL A 42 4.99 0.22 3.84
CA VAL A 42 3.76 0.90 3.50
C VAL A 42 2.72 0.81 4.61
N ASP A 43 2.03 1.92 4.81
CA ASP A 43 0.73 1.96 5.46
C ASP A 43 -0.34 1.84 4.39
N TYR A 44 -1.42 1.11 4.65
CA TYR A 44 -2.54 1.01 3.72
C TYR A 44 -3.87 1.04 4.46
N LYS A 45 -4.89 1.50 3.75
CA LYS A 45 -6.27 1.45 4.22
C LYS A 45 -7.08 0.64 3.24
N LEU A 46 -7.90 -0.26 3.78
CA LEU A 46 -8.85 -1.01 2.98
C LEU A 46 -10.20 -0.28 2.93
N VAL A 47 -10.86 -0.34 1.79
CA VAL A 47 -12.23 0.14 1.54
C VAL A 47 -13.22 -0.44 2.56
N THR A 48 -13.01 -1.69 2.99
CA THR A 48 -13.87 -2.40 3.95
C THR A 48 -13.52 -2.12 5.41
N SER A 49 -12.40 -1.43 5.69
CA SER A 49 -11.87 -1.24 7.03
C SER A 49 -11.69 0.23 7.36
N SER A 50 -12.02 0.59 8.60
CA SER A 50 -11.69 1.91 9.16
C SER A 50 -10.28 1.96 9.74
N LYS A 51 -9.58 0.82 9.80
CA LYS A 51 -8.23 0.71 10.35
C LYS A 51 -7.18 0.93 9.27
N ILE A 52 -6.07 1.54 9.69
CA ILE A 52 -4.85 1.63 8.90
C ILE A 52 -3.97 0.47 9.34
N ASP A 53 -3.64 -0.40 8.40
CA ASP A 53 -2.71 -1.50 8.58
C ASP A 53 -1.39 -1.16 7.88
N ASN A 54 -0.35 -1.94 8.17
CA ASN A 54 0.97 -1.71 7.61
C ASN A 54 1.66 -3.03 7.27
N CYS A 55 2.49 -2.99 6.23
CA CYS A 55 3.30 -4.11 5.82
C CYS A 55 4.55 -3.63 5.08
N PHE A 56 5.46 -4.57 4.83
CA PHE A 56 6.48 -4.37 3.83
C PHE A 56 5.96 -4.93 2.50
N LEU A 57 6.19 -4.21 1.41
CA LEU A 57 5.94 -4.72 0.07
C LEU A 57 7.02 -5.74 -0.28
N PHE A 58 6.61 -6.87 -0.84
CA PHE A 58 7.49 -7.93 -1.33
C PHE A 58 7.09 -8.32 -2.75
N ASN A 59 8.07 -8.62 -3.60
CA ASN A 59 7.83 -9.12 -4.96
C ASN A 59 7.50 -10.63 -4.99
N ASP A 60 7.03 -11.20 -3.89
CA ASP A 60 6.88 -12.65 -3.78
C ASP A 60 5.45 -13.06 -4.21
N TYR A 61 5.18 -12.86 -5.51
CA TYR A 61 3.90 -13.12 -6.18
C TYR A 61 3.36 -14.54 -6.03
N TYR A 62 4.12 -15.49 -5.47
CA TYR A 62 3.79 -16.91 -5.46
C TYR A 62 3.67 -17.56 -4.07
N ASN A 63 4.00 -16.88 -2.96
CA ASN A 63 3.89 -17.44 -1.60
C ASN A 63 2.75 -16.80 -0.80
N TRP A 64 1.52 -16.97 -1.28
CA TRP A 64 0.30 -16.44 -0.67
C TRP A 64 -0.25 -17.33 0.45
N PHE A 65 -0.13 -16.89 1.72
CA PHE A 65 -1.09 -17.25 2.78
C PHE A 65 -1.24 -16.20 3.90
N TYR A 66 -0.57 -15.05 3.81
CA TYR A 66 -0.91 -13.86 4.60
C TYR A 66 -1.57 -12.87 3.65
N GLU A 67 -2.86 -12.61 3.91
CA GLU A 67 -3.81 -11.75 3.18
C GLU A 67 -3.24 -11.08 1.92
N PRO A 68 -3.53 -11.60 0.71
CA PRO A 68 -3.29 -10.80 -0.48
C PRO A 68 -4.12 -9.54 -0.29
N ILE A 69 -3.45 -8.39 -0.20
CA ILE A 69 -4.11 -7.10 -0.38
C ILE A 69 -4.72 -7.17 -1.78
N LEU A 70 -5.99 -7.57 -1.88
CA LEU A 70 -6.70 -7.56 -3.14
C LEU A 70 -6.76 -6.09 -3.52
N PHE A 71 -6.11 -5.72 -4.62
CA PHE A 71 -6.04 -4.32 -5.07
C PHE A 71 -7.41 -3.62 -5.08
N LYS A 72 -8.51 -4.36 -5.28
CA LYS A 72 -9.89 -3.83 -5.24
C LYS A 72 -10.28 -3.31 -3.87
N GLU A 73 -9.71 -3.89 -2.82
CA GLU A 73 -10.01 -3.56 -1.44
C GLU A 73 -9.13 -2.42 -0.94
N VAL A 74 -8.08 -2.00 -1.66
CA VAL A 74 -7.22 -0.90 -1.24
C VAL A 74 -7.89 0.43 -1.52
N GLU A 75 -8.06 1.27 -0.50
CA GLU A 75 -8.47 2.66 -0.64
C GLU A 75 -7.28 3.53 -1.06
N TRP A 76 -6.19 3.44 -0.29
CA TRP A 76 -4.92 4.12 -0.55
C TRP A 76 -3.76 3.37 0.10
N VAL A 77 -2.56 3.68 -0.38
CA VAL A 77 -1.27 3.20 0.16
C VAL A 77 -0.39 4.40 0.42
N CYS A 78 0.35 4.39 1.52
CA CYS A 78 1.16 5.49 1.98
C CYS A 78 2.57 5.01 2.30
N PHE A 79 3.56 5.72 1.77
CA PHE A 79 4.98 5.51 1.98
C PHE A 79 5.48 6.58 2.96
N PRO A 80 5.60 6.27 4.26
CA PRO A 80 6.16 7.20 5.22
C PRO A 80 7.68 7.33 5.03
N LYS A 81 8.20 8.54 5.25
CA LYS A 81 9.62 8.86 5.17
C LYS A 81 10.40 8.15 6.25
N GLU A 82 9.83 8.16 7.44
CA GLU A 82 10.37 7.56 8.64
C GLU A 82 9.31 6.64 9.24
N CYS A 83 9.69 5.41 9.56
CA CYS A 83 8.82 4.52 10.33
C CYS A 83 9.58 3.83 11.46
N GLU A 84 8.92 3.76 12.62
CA GLU A 84 9.41 3.00 13.77
C GLU A 84 8.80 1.59 13.72
N ILE A 85 9.65 0.59 13.47
CA ILE A 85 9.21 -0.80 13.48
C ILE A 85 9.62 -1.43 14.80
N ILE A 86 8.61 -1.88 15.54
CA ILE A 86 8.80 -2.56 16.82
C ILE A 86 8.90 -4.06 16.55
N HIS A 87 10.12 -4.58 16.50
CA HIS A 87 10.36 -6.01 16.36
C HIS A 87 10.40 -6.69 17.73
N GLY A 88 9.46 -7.58 18.02
CA GLY A 88 9.49 -8.42 19.23
C GLY A 88 8.10 -8.70 19.82
N ARG A 89 7.72 -9.98 19.89
CA ARG A 89 6.46 -10.43 20.53
C ARG A 89 6.43 -10.24 22.06
N ARG A 90 7.59 -10.06 22.69
CA ARG A 90 7.74 -9.85 24.14
C ARG A 90 8.16 -8.41 24.40
N ILE A 91 7.48 -7.75 25.34
CA ILE A 91 7.75 -6.36 25.76
C ILE A 91 9.23 -6.15 26.11
N THR A 92 9.89 -7.16 26.69
CA THR A 92 11.29 -7.13 27.12
C THR A 92 12.35 -7.25 26.01
N ARG A 93 11.95 -7.54 24.76
CA ARG A 93 12.86 -7.68 23.60
C ARG A 93 12.40 -6.87 22.40
N LYS A 94 11.67 -5.77 22.64
CA LYS A 94 11.26 -4.84 21.58
C LYS A 94 12.52 -4.13 21.06
N ILE A 95 12.98 -4.53 19.88
CA ILE A 95 14.01 -3.81 19.13
C ILE A 95 13.27 -2.78 18.30
N LYS A 96 13.50 -1.49 18.60
CA LYS A 96 13.08 -0.40 17.73
C LYS A 96 14.08 -0.29 16.60
N LYS A 97 13.62 -0.47 15.37
CA LYS A 97 14.40 -0.11 14.18
C LYS A 97 13.71 1.07 13.51
N ASN A 98 14.49 2.12 13.30
CA ASN A 98 14.06 3.25 12.50
C ASN A 98 14.41 2.93 11.06
N TYR A 99 13.41 2.99 10.19
CA TYR A 99 13.58 2.84 8.76
C TYR A 99 13.33 4.20 8.12
N THR A 100 14.22 4.58 7.19
CA THR A 100 14.09 5.79 6.38
C THR A 100 13.95 5.39 4.92
N GLN A 101 12.98 5.99 4.23
CA GLN A 101 12.71 5.71 2.81
C GLN A 101 12.86 6.99 1.99
N ASP A 102 13.41 6.86 0.78
CA ASP A 102 13.53 7.97 -0.15
C ASP A 102 12.20 8.18 -0.88
N ILE A 103 11.38 9.07 -0.32
CA ILE A 103 10.06 9.41 -0.87
C ILE A 103 10.18 10.00 -2.28
N ASP A 104 11.21 10.80 -2.55
CA ASP A 104 11.39 11.46 -3.84
C ASP A 104 11.67 10.44 -4.93
N GLN A 105 12.51 9.45 -4.62
CA GLN A 105 12.79 8.34 -5.52
C GLN A 105 11.55 7.44 -5.72
N ILE A 106 10.78 7.17 -4.65
CA ILE A 106 9.52 6.43 -4.76
C ILE A 106 8.54 7.18 -5.68
N GLU A 107 8.35 8.48 -5.48
CA GLU A 107 7.49 9.31 -6.34
C GLU A 107 7.92 9.23 -7.81
N GLN A 108 9.22 9.36 -8.08
CA GLN A 108 9.73 9.29 -9.44
C GLN A 108 9.39 7.95 -10.10
N ILE A 109 9.60 6.82 -9.41
CA ILE A 109 9.27 5.49 -9.95
C ILE A 109 7.77 5.38 -10.22
N ILE A 110 6.92 5.91 -9.34
CA ILE A 110 5.47 5.87 -9.51
C ILE A 110 5.05 6.68 -10.74
N LEU A 111 5.62 7.87 -10.93
CA LEU A 111 5.34 8.74 -12.08
C LEU A 111 5.85 8.13 -13.40
N GLU A 112 6.92 7.34 -13.38
CA GLU A 112 7.41 6.60 -14.56
C GLU A 112 6.45 5.49 -15.00
N ILE A 113 5.71 4.87 -14.08
CA ILE A 113 4.76 3.79 -14.39
C ILE A 113 3.52 4.33 -15.11
N GLY A 114 3.09 5.55 -14.74
CA GLY A 114 1.96 6.22 -15.38
C GLY A 114 1.30 7.27 -14.49
N GLN A 115 0.05 7.59 -14.78
CA GLN A 115 -0.72 8.57 -14.03
C GLN A 115 -1.37 7.93 -12.78
N PHE A 116 -1.02 8.47 -11.62
CA PHE A 116 -1.57 8.12 -10.30
C PHE A 116 -2.12 9.37 -9.61
N ILE A 117 -3.07 9.18 -8.69
CA ILE A 117 -3.51 10.25 -7.79
C ILE A 117 -2.64 10.19 -6.56
N LEU A 118 -1.80 11.21 -6.40
CA LEU A 118 -0.79 11.29 -5.34
C LEU A 118 -1.09 12.44 -4.39
N GLU A 119 -0.75 12.24 -3.13
CA GLU A 119 -0.66 13.28 -2.11
C GLU A 119 0.70 13.16 -1.47
N LYS A 120 1.54 14.16 -1.68
CA LYS A 120 2.90 14.22 -1.16
C LYS A 120 3.00 15.30 -0.09
N THR A 121 3.70 14.96 0.98
CA THR A 121 4.13 15.88 2.03
C THR A 121 5.62 15.64 2.32
N ASP A 122 6.19 16.43 3.22
CA ASP A 122 7.58 16.23 3.65
C ASP A 122 7.80 14.92 4.42
N ASP A 123 6.71 14.32 4.93
CA ASP A 123 6.74 13.15 5.80
C ASP A 123 6.24 11.86 5.12
N TYR A 124 5.46 11.98 4.05
CA TYR A 124 4.91 10.80 3.35
C TYR A 124 4.53 11.07 1.90
N LEU A 125 4.44 9.98 1.13
CA LEU A 125 3.79 9.95 -0.18
C LEU A 125 2.64 8.96 -0.16
N LYS A 126 1.44 9.41 -0.49
CA LYS A 126 0.22 8.61 -0.52
C LYS A 126 -0.29 8.46 -1.95
N VAL A 127 -0.65 7.24 -2.31
CA VAL A 127 -1.21 6.83 -3.59
C VAL A 127 -2.66 6.41 -3.36
N TYR A 128 -3.60 7.07 -4.04
CA TYR A 128 -5.01 6.73 -3.94
C TYR A 128 -5.44 5.74 -5.02
N ALA A 129 -6.13 4.68 -4.61
CA ALA A 129 -6.83 3.77 -5.50
C ALA A 129 -8.30 4.19 -5.71
N TYR A 130 -8.94 4.73 -4.66
CA TYR A 130 -10.27 5.32 -4.71
C TYR A 130 -10.30 6.69 -4.02
N ARG A 131 -11.19 7.58 -4.49
CA ARG A 131 -11.46 8.89 -3.88
C ARG A 131 -12.91 9.31 -4.07
#